data_AF-A0A6B3C999-F1
#
_entry.id   AF-A0A6B3C999-F1
#
_cell.length_a   1.000
_cell.length_b   1.000
_cell.length_c   1.000
_cell.angle_alpha   90.00
_cell.angle_beta   90.00
_cell.angle_gamma   90.00
#
_symmetry.space_group_name_H-M   'P 1'
#
loop_
_entity.id
_entity.type
_entity.pdbx_description
1 polymer ?
#
loop_
_entity_poly.entity_id
_entity_poly.type
_entity_poly.pdbx_seq_one_letter_code
_entity_poly.pdbx_strand_id
1 'polypeptide(L)'
;LLWDALGAPAPVWAHLPVIVNEKRQKLSKRRDKVALEDYLAEGYLPSAMVNYLMLLGWGPSDNVEVRPFAELEKLFRLEDVNKASAFFDVKKLSAFNGDYVRALSPQEFADACRPWLSGEAAPWQEAAFDEAVWQTVAPYAQTRITVLSEITNYVDWLFLDSPPDDEASWA
;
A
#
# COMPACT_ATOMS: atom_id res chain seq x y z
N LEU A 1 38.72 14.43 -0.16
CA LEU A 1 39.18 15.52 0.74
C LEU A 1 39.15 15.10 2.21
N LEU A 2 37.99 14.80 2.82
CA LEU A 2 37.96 14.37 4.23
C LEU A 2 38.57 12.98 4.45
N TRP A 3 38.22 11.99 3.63
CA TRP A 3 38.82 10.65 3.69
C TRP A 3 40.34 10.67 3.52
N ASP A 4 40.83 11.46 2.55
CA ASP A 4 42.25 11.66 2.32
C ASP A 4 42.95 12.31 3.52
N ALA A 5 42.34 13.34 4.12
CA ALA A 5 42.87 14.01 5.31
C ALA A 5 42.89 13.09 6.55
N LEU A 6 41.95 12.14 6.63
CA LEU A 6 41.88 11.13 7.69
C LEU A 6 42.78 9.92 7.41
N GLY A 7 43.44 9.84 6.25
CA GLY A 7 44.28 8.71 5.85
C GLY A 7 43.50 7.39 5.68
N ALA A 8 42.19 7.47 5.40
CA ALA A 8 41.31 6.32 5.31
C ALA A 8 40.77 6.13 3.87
N PRO A 9 40.55 4.87 3.42
CA PRO A 9 40.02 4.61 2.08
C PRO A 9 38.58 5.11 1.99
N ALA A 10 38.27 5.81 0.90
CA ALA A 10 36.93 6.30 0.69
C ALA A 10 35.97 5.15 0.28
N PRO A 11 34.69 5.20 0.69
CA PRO A 11 33.71 4.18 0.34
C PRO A 11 33.31 4.28 -1.13
N VAL A 12 32.64 3.24 -1.63
CA VAL A 12 31.91 3.33 -2.90
C VAL A 12 30.61 4.09 -2.67
N TRP A 13 30.33 5.09 -3.51
CA TRP A 13 29.09 5.86 -3.45
C TRP A 13 28.12 5.42 -4.53
N ALA A 14 26.88 5.17 -4.14
CA ALA A 14 25.75 5.03 -5.05
C ALA A 14 24.69 6.06 -4.68
N HIS A 15 24.40 6.96 -5.62
CA HIS A 15 23.37 7.97 -5.43
C HIS A 15 22.07 7.45 -6.03
N LEU A 16 21.06 7.28 -5.19
CA LEU A 16 19.75 6.82 -5.62
C LEU A 16 19.03 7.90 -6.43
N PRO A 17 18.16 7.49 -7.37
CA PRO A 17 17.33 8.42 -8.11
C PRO A 17 16.40 9.19 -7.18
N VAL A 18 16.19 10.46 -7.52
CA VAL A 18 15.29 11.32 -6.75
C VAL A 18 13.84 10.94 -7.05
N ILE A 19 13.03 10.80 -6.00
CA ILE A 19 11.60 10.56 -6.14
C ILE A 19 10.87 11.89 -6.39
N VAL A 20 9.99 11.90 -7.39
CA VAL A 20 9.25 13.08 -7.84
C VAL A 20 7.74 12.82 -7.89
N ASN A 21 6.94 13.88 -7.83
CA ASN A 21 5.49 13.83 -8.02
C ASN A 21 5.08 13.86 -9.51
N GLU A 22 3.78 13.90 -9.80
CA GLU A 22 3.21 13.93 -11.17
C GLU A 22 3.74 15.12 -12.00
N LYS A 23 4.09 16.22 -11.33
CA LYS A 23 4.64 17.43 -11.95
C LYS A 23 6.18 17.37 -12.10
N ARG A 24 6.80 16.21 -11.86
CA ARG A 24 8.25 15.99 -11.81
C ARG A 24 8.99 16.87 -10.80
N GLN A 25 8.29 17.36 -9.78
CA GLN A 25 8.89 18.09 -8.68
C GLN A 25 9.30 17.12 -7.58
N LYS A 26 10.40 17.42 -6.88
CA LYS A 26 10.81 16.62 -5.71
C LYS A 26 9.66 16.55 -4.72
N LEU A 27 9.36 15.32 -4.26
CA LEU A 27 8.39 15.11 -3.20
C LEU A 27 8.75 15.92 -1.96
N SER A 28 7.74 16.49 -1.32
CA SER A 28 7.91 17.34 -0.15
C SER A 28 6.75 17.16 0.82
N LYS A 29 7.07 17.04 2.12
CA LYS A 29 6.06 16.97 3.21
C LYS A 29 5.06 18.13 3.22
N ARG A 30 5.42 19.27 2.62
CA ARG A 30 4.59 20.48 2.60
C ARG A 30 3.54 20.49 1.49
N ARG A 31 3.74 19.71 0.43
CA ARG A 31 2.87 19.74 -0.78
C ARG A 31 2.32 18.38 -1.14
N ASP A 32 3.01 17.32 -0.75
CA ASP A 32 2.77 15.97 -1.22
C ASP A 32 2.54 15.05 -0.02
N LYS A 33 1.65 14.08 -0.18
CA LYS A 33 1.45 12.98 0.76
C LYS A 33 2.66 12.05 0.67
N VAL A 34 3.52 12.10 1.68
CA VAL A 34 4.81 11.36 1.70
C VAL A 34 5.06 10.62 3.01
N ALA A 35 4.20 10.81 4.01
CA ALA A 35 4.31 10.11 5.27
C ALA A 35 3.79 8.68 5.08
N LEU A 36 4.60 7.68 5.44
CA LEU A 36 4.22 6.27 5.32
C LEU A 36 3.04 5.95 6.23
N GLU A 37 2.94 6.67 7.34
CA GLU A 37 1.87 6.57 8.32
C GLU A 37 0.50 6.88 7.71
N ASP A 38 0.42 7.83 6.77
CA ASP A 38 -0.83 8.16 6.09
C ASP A 38 -1.30 7.01 5.19
N TYR A 39 -0.36 6.33 4.51
CA TYR A 39 -0.68 5.14 3.71
C TYR A 39 -1.05 3.96 4.61
N LEU A 40 -0.38 3.79 5.75
CA LEU A 40 -0.74 2.75 6.70
C LEU A 40 -2.15 2.97 7.27
N ALA A 41 -2.51 4.21 7.59
CA ALA A 41 -3.84 4.58 8.10
C ALA A 41 -4.97 4.36 7.07
N GLU A 42 -4.68 4.51 5.78
CA GLU A 42 -5.60 4.16 4.68
C GLU A 42 -5.66 2.65 4.40
N GLY A 43 -4.78 1.85 4.99
CA GLY A 43 -4.81 0.40 4.84
C GLY A 43 -4.04 -0.12 3.63
N TYR A 44 -2.96 0.57 3.26
CA TYR A 44 -1.93 -0.03 2.42
C TYR A 44 -1.16 -1.08 3.22
N LEU A 45 -0.99 -2.26 2.63
CA LEU A 45 -0.21 -3.35 3.20
C LEU A 45 1.29 -2.98 3.18
N PRO A 46 2.02 -3.22 4.28
CA PRO A 46 3.46 -2.95 4.34
C PRO A 46 4.25 -3.67 3.23
N SER A 47 3.85 -4.90 2.89
CA SER A 47 4.47 -5.70 1.83
C SER A 47 4.29 -5.07 0.44
N ALA A 48 3.09 -4.56 0.14
CA ALA A 48 2.81 -3.85 -1.11
C ALA A 48 3.62 -2.55 -1.20
N MET A 49 3.70 -1.78 -0.11
CA MET A 49 4.50 -0.56 -0.04
C MET A 49 5.99 -0.86 -0.27
N VAL A 50 6.55 -1.88 0.39
CA VAL A 50 7.95 -2.28 0.19
C VAL A 50 8.22 -2.66 -1.27
N ASN A 51 7.37 -3.50 -1.86
CA ASN A 51 7.53 -3.91 -3.25
C ASN A 51 7.45 -2.70 -4.19
N TYR A 52 6.48 -1.82 -3.99
CA TYR A 52 6.32 -0.62 -4.81
C TYR A 52 7.55 0.30 -4.71
N LEU A 53 8.04 0.57 -3.49
CA LEU A 53 9.22 1.41 -3.27
C LEU A 53 10.48 0.81 -3.90
N MET A 54 10.64 -0.52 -3.88
CA MET A 54 11.75 -1.20 -4.57
C MET A 54 11.79 -0.88 -6.08
N LEU A 55 10.63 -0.64 -6.70
CA LEU A 55 10.53 -0.35 -8.13
C LEU A 55 10.83 1.12 -8.48
N LEU A 56 11.01 1.98 -7.48
CA LEU A 56 11.34 3.38 -7.68
C LEU A 56 12.83 3.54 -7.97
N GLY A 57 13.18 3.38 -9.24
CA GLY A 57 14.58 3.49 -9.70
C GLY A 57 15.23 2.16 -10.05
N TRP A 58 14.53 1.05 -9.88
CA TRP A 58 14.97 -0.29 -10.24
C TRP A 58 13.77 -1.10 -10.73
N GLY A 59 13.99 -2.15 -11.50
CA GLY A 59 12.92 -3.07 -11.89
C GLY A 59 13.48 -4.44 -12.23
N PRO A 60 12.75 -5.53 -11.95
CA PRO A 60 13.18 -6.87 -12.29
C PRO A 60 13.25 -7.04 -13.81
N SER A 61 14.28 -7.76 -14.28
CA SER A 61 14.55 -7.94 -15.72
C SER A 61 13.49 -8.76 -16.46
N ASP A 62 12.69 -9.53 -15.74
CA ASP A 62 11.58 -10.32 -16.27
C ASP A 62 10.24 -9.58 -16.30
N ASN A 63 10.22 -8.30 -15.94
CA ASN A 63 9.04 -7.41 -15.94
C ASN A 63 7.88 -7.86 -15.04
N VAL A 64 8.08 -8.81 -14.14
CA VAL A 64 7.06 -9.17 -13.14
C VAL A 64 7.29 -8.33 -11.90
N GLU A 65 6.46 -7.31 -11.73
CA GLU A 65 6.69 -6.28 -10.73
C GLU A 65 6.14 -6.61 -9.34
N VAL A 66 5.09 -7.42 -9.24
CA VAL A 66 4.46 -7.83 -7.97
C VAL A 66 5.04 -9.15 -7.49
N ARG A 67 5.86 -9.12 -6.43
CA ARG A 67 6.60 -10.29 -5.91
C ARG A 67 6.89 -10.19 -4.41
N PRO A 68 6.98 -11.31 -3.69
CA PRO A 68 7.46 -11.32 -2.31
C PRO A 68 8.84 -10.67 -2.17
N PHE A 69 9.10 -9.99 -1.05
CA PHE A 69 10.37 -9.30 -0.78
C PHE A 69 11.60 -10.21 -0.95
N ALA A 70 11.51 -11.48 -0.51
CA ALA A 70 12.61 -12.45 -0.63
C ALA A 70 13.00 -12.77 -2.09
N GLU A 71 12.10 -12.57 -3.06
CA GLU A 71 12.45 -12.67 -4.48
C GLU A 71 13.11 -11.39 -4.98
N LEU A 72 12.57 -10.22 -4.61
CA LEU A 72 13.15 -8.93 -4.95
C LEU A 72 14.59 -8.82 -4.45
N GLU A 73 14.87 -9.26 -3.22
CA GLU A 73 16.21 -9.30 -2.63
C GLU A 73 17.21 -10.11 -3.48
N LYS A 74 16.78 -11.28 -3.98
CA LYS A 74 17.64 -12.16 -4.80
C LYS A 74 17.94 -11.56 -6.17
N LEU A 75 16.95 -10.87 -6.74
CA LEU A 75 17.03 -10.24 -8.07
C LEU A 75 17.77 -8.90 -8.04
N PHE A 76 17.78 -8.20 -6.91
CA PHE A 76 18.34 -6.85 -6.84
C PHE A 76 19.84 -6.83 -7.13
N ARG A 77 20.23 -5.96 -8.06
CA ARG A 77 21.62 -5.62 -8.37
C ARG A 77 21.74 -4.11 -8.45
N LEU A 78 22.78 -3.58 -7.82
CA LEU A 78 23.01 -2.14 -7.78
C LEU A 78 23.29 -1.56 -9.16
N GLU A 79 23.93 -2.34 -10.05
CA GLU A 79 24.16 -1.93 -11.45
C GLU A 79 22.88 -1.73 -12.28
N ASP A 80 21.76 -2.33 -11.86
CA ASP A 80 20.47 -2.21 -12.55
C ASP A 80 19.65 -0.99 -12.08
N VAL A 81 20.17 -0.23 -11.11
CA VAL A 81 19.52 1.00 -10.63
C VAL A 81 19.68 2.11 -11.66
N ASN A 82 18.57 2.64 -12.13
CA ASN A 82 18.55 3.71 -13.12
C ASN A 82 18.82 5.09 -12.48
N LYS A 83 19.37 6.01 -13.30
CA LYS A 83 19.70 7.38 -12.88
C LYS A 83 18.52 8.36 -13.01
N ALA A 84 17.44 7.96 -13.66
CA ALA A 84 16.32 8.83 -13.95
C ALA A 84 15.50 9.06 -12.67
N SER A 85 14.87 10.23 -12.53
CA SER A 85 13.98 10.46 -11.39
C SER A 85 12.82 9.47 -11.41
N ALA A 86 12.50 8.90 -10.25
CA ALA A 86 11.41 7.94 -10.09
C ALA A 86 10.12 8.69 -9.75
N PHE A 87 9.08 8.52 -10.57
CA PHE A 87 7.78 9.12 -10.31
C PHE A 87 7.00 8.27 -9.30
N PHE A 88 6.56 8.89 -8.20
CA PHE A 88 5.68 8.26 -7.21
C PHE A 88 4.22 8.33 -7.70
N ASP A 89 3.83 7.30 -8.43
CA ASP A 89 2.47 7.05 -8.90
C ASP A 89 1.62 6.35 -7.83
N VAL A 90 0.73 7.09 -7.17
CA VAL A 90 -0.19 6.57 -6.16
C VAL A 90 -1.20 5.57 -6.76
N LYS A 91 -1.60 5.75 -8.02
CA LYS A 91 -2.55 4.83 -8.68
C LYS A 91 -1.90 3.47 -8.90
N LYS A 92 -0.64 3.46 -9.32
CA LYS A 92 0.14 2.21 -9.43
C LYS A 92 0.31 1.54 -8.06
N LEU A 93 0.60 2.32 -7.01
CA LEU A 93 0.68 1.78 -5.64
C LEU A 93 -0.66 1.15 -5.20
N SER A 94 -1.81 1.79 -5.47
CA SER A 94 -3.13 1.21 -5.15
C SER A 94 -3.41 -0.08 -5.93
N ALA A 95 -3.01 -0.14 -7.21
CA ALA A 95 -3.14 -1.36 -8.00
C ALA A 95 -2.31 -2.51 -7.41
N PHE A 96 -1.06 -2.23 -7.03
CA PHE A 96 -0.20 -3.19 -6.32
C PHE A 96 -0.83 -3.64 -5.02
N ASN A 97 -1.32 -2.69 -4.21
CA ASN A 97 -1.93 -3.03 -2.94
C ASN A 97 -3.13 -3.95 -3.11
N GLY A 98 -3.96 -3.71 -4.14
CA GLY A 98 -5.06 -4.61 -4.50
C GLY A 98 -4.59 -6.03 -4.83
N ASP A 99 -3.47 -6.20 -5.56
CA ASP A 99 -2.92 -7.53 -5.84
C ASP A 99 -2.45 -8.24 -4.56
N TYR A 100 -1.81 -7.50 -3.65
CA TYR A 100 -1.42 -8.02 -2.34
C TYR A 100 -2.61 -8.36 -1.45
N VAL A 101 -3.64 -7.52 -1.42
CA VAL A 101 -4.89 -7.77 -0.67
C VAL A 101 -5.56 -9.03 -1.19
N ARG A 102 -5.65 -9.22 -2.51
CA ARG A 102 -6.21 -10.43 -3.14
C ARG A 102 -5.37 -11.69 -2.89
N ALA A 103 -4.07 -11.54 -2.63
CA ALA A 103 -3.17 -12.66 -2.36
C ALA A 103 -3.23 -13.14 -0.90
N LEU A 104 -3.78 -12.36 0.02
CA LEU A 104 -4.00 -12.80 1.41
C LEU A 104 -4.96 -13.99 1.44
N SER A 105 -4.75 -14.92 2.37
CA SER A 105 -5.79 -15.91 2.68
C SER A 105 -7.05 -15.20 3.21
N PRO A 106 -8.24 -15.81 3.07
CA PRO A 106 -9.47 -15.19 3.57
C PRO A 106 -9.41 -14.80 5.06
N GLN A 107 -8.74 -15.62 5.88
CA GLN A 107 -8.54 -15.34 7.30
C GLN A 107 -7.59 -14.16 7.52
N GLU A 108 -6.45 -14.12 6.85
CA GLU A 108 -5.49 -13.00 6.96
C GLU A 108 -6.12 -11.69 6.49
N PHE A 109 -6.93 -11.73 5.44
CA PHE A 109 -7.71 -10.57 4.99
C PHE A 109 -8.71 -10.12 6.06
N ALA A 110 -9.49 -11.07 6.61
CA ALA A 110 -10.47 -10.77 7.64
C ALA A 110 -9.83 -10.10 8.87
N ASP A 111 -8.66 -10.60 9.29
CA ASP A 111 -7.91 -10.05 10.41
C ASP A 111 -7.24 -8.71 10.08
N ALA A 112 -6.75 -8.54 8.85
CA ALA A 112 -6.13 -7.29 8.40
C ALA A 112 -7.12 -6.12 8.40
N CYS A 113 -8.41 -6.35 8.13
CA CYS A 113 -9.45 -5.33 8.13
C CYS A 113 -9.92 -4.88 9.52
N ARG A 114 -9.58 -5.61 10.59
CA ARG A 114 -10.04 -5.32 11.98
C ARG A 114 -9.89 -3.86 12.43
N PRO A 115 -8.80 -3.14 12.08
CA PRO A 115 -8.65 -1.73 12.48
C PRO A 115 -9.78 -0.82 12.01
N TRP A 116 -10.51 -1.18 10.94
CA TRP A 116 -11.62 -0.39 10.40
C TRP A 116 -13.00 -0.92 10.77
N LEU A 117 -13.08 -2.02 11.52
CA LEU A 117 -14.35 -2.66 11.91
C LEU A 117 -14.78 -2.35 13.35
N SER A 118 -14.01 -1.52 14.06
CA SER A 118 -14.27 -1.15 15.45
C SER A 118 -13.86 0.30 15.73
N GLY A 119 -14.30 0.84 16.87
CA GLY A 119 -13.95 2.19 17.31
C GLY A 119 -14.47 3.29 16.37
N GLU A 120 -13.76 4.41 16.31
CA GLU A 120 -14.14 5.60 15.51
C GLU A 120 -14.08 5.37 13.99
N ALA A 121 -13.40 4.31 13.55
CA ALA A 121 -13.28 3.98 12.13
C ALA A 121 -14.54 3.27 11.59
N ALA A 122 -15.30 2.60 12.45
CA ALA A 122 -16.51 1.90 12.06
C ALA A 122 -17.72 2.86 12.05
N PRO A 123 -18.54 2.88 10.97
CA PRO A 123 -19.72 3.74 10.90
C PRO A 123 -20.93 3.21 11.68
N TRP A 124 -20.83 2.02 12.29
CA TRP A 124 -21.88 1.37 13.08
C TRP A 124 -21.60 1.39 14.59
N GLN A 125 -22.62 1.10 15.39
CA GLN A 125 -22.45 0.89 16.82
C GLN A 125 -21.68 -0.40 17.09
N GLU A 126 -20.77 -0.41 18.07
CA GLU A 126 -19.96 -1.58 18.41
C GLU A 126 -20.81 -2.83 18.70
N ALA A 127 -21.98 -2.65 19.33
CA ALA A 127 -22.91 -3.75 19.64
C ALA A 127 -23.61 -4.35 18.41
N ALA A 128 -23.61 -3.66 17.26
CA ALA A 128 -24.20 -4.15 16.02
C ALA A 128 -23.24 -5.00 15.18
N PHE A 129 -21.93 -4.93 15.46
CA PHE A 129 -20.95 -5.73 14.76
C PHE A 129 -21.05 -7.21 15.17
N ASP A 130 -21.26 -8.09 14.18
CA ASP A 130 -21.29 -9.54 14.38
C ASP A 130 -20.07 -10.17 13.68
N GLU A 131 -19.16 -10.73 14.50
CA GLU A 131 -17.93 -11.38 14.02
C GLU A 131 -18.23 -12.60 13.13
N ALA A 132 -19.29 -13.37 13.39
CA ALA A 132 -19.62 -14.54 12.58
C ALA A 132 -20.14 -14.14 11.20
N VAL A 133 -20.93 -13.05 11.14
CA VAL A 133 -21.33 -12.43 9.87
C VAL A 133 -20.10 -11.91 9.14
N TRP A 134 -19.21 -11.18 9.81
CA TRP A 134 -17.97 -10.66 9.23
C TRP A 134 -17.12 -11.77 8.59
N GLN A 135 -16.83 -12.85 9.33
CA GLN A 135 -16.04 -13.98 8.83
C GLN A 135 -16.67 -14.64 7.61
N THR A 136 -18.00 -14.61 7.52
CA THR A 136 -18.74 -15.14 6.36
C THR A 136 -18.64 -14.22 5.15
N VAL A 137 -18.72 -12.89 5.34
CA VAL A 137 -18.79 -11.93 4.23
C VAL A 137 -17.43 -11.44 3.73
N ALA A 138 -16.41 -11.42 4.60
CA ALA A 138 -15.07 -10.90 4.28
C ALA A 138 -14.50 -11.44 2.94
N PRO A 139 -14.57 -12.76 2.64
CA PRO A 139 -13.99 -13.30 1.40
C PRO A 139 -14.65 -12.74 0.14
N TYR A 140 -15.93 -12.34 0.21
CA TYR A 140 -16.68 -11.78 -0.91
C TYR A 140 -16.38 -10.30 -1.16
N ALA A 141 -15.93 -9.58 -0.12
CA ALA A 141 -15.50 -8.18 -0.21
C ALA A 141 -14.03 -8.05 -0.64
N GLN A 142 -13.19 -9.06 -0.36
CA GLN A 142 -11.73 -9.02 -0.60
C GLN A 142 -11.34 -8.62 -2.03
N THR A 143 -12.06 -9.11 -3.04
CA THR A 143 -11.72 -8.83 -4.45
C THR A 143 -12.15 -7.44 -4.94
N ARG A 144 -12.93 -6.72 -4.13
CA ARG A 144 -13.53 -5.43 -4.49
C ARG A 144 -12.73 -4.22 -4.03
N ILE A 145 -11.83 -4.40 -3.07
CA ILE A 145 -11.08 -3.29 -2.47
C ILE A 145 -9.63 -3.26 -2.95
N THR A 146 -9.06 -2.07 -2.95
CA THR A 146 -7.64 -1.83 -3.22
C THR A 146 -6.88 -1.42 -1.97
N VAL A 147 -7.54 -0.83 -0.97
CA VAL A 147 -6.98 -0.53 0.34
C VAL A 147 -7.93 -0.99 1.44
N LEU A 148 -7.40 -1.42 2.60
CA LEU A 148 -8.21 -2.08 3.63
C LEU A 148 -9.28 -1.16 4.23
N SER A 149 -9.05 0.16 4.28
CA SER A 149 -10.05 1.10 4.82
C SER A 149 -11.32 1.19 3.99
N GLU A 150 -11.29 0.79 2.71
CA GLU A 150 -12.49 0.77 1.86
C GLU A 150 -13.51 -0.28 2.33
N ILE A 151 -13.11 -1.24 3.19
CA ILE A 151 -13.95 -2.36 3.60
C ILE A 151 -15.30 -1.91 4.15
N THR A 152 -15.34 -0.83 4.93
CA THR A 152 -16.56 -0.32 5.56
C THR A 152 -17.61 0.01 4.51
N ASN A 153 -17.23 0.56 3.36
CA ASN A 153 -18.15 0.94 2.29
C ASN A 153 -18.81 -0.26 1.60
N TYR A 154 -18.28 -1.47 1.79
CA TYR A 154 -18.82 -2.69 1.18
C TYR A 154 -19.65 -3.53 2.14
N VAL A 155 -19.53 -3.30 3.45
CA VAL A 155 -20.15 -4.13 4.48
C VAL A 155 -20.96 -3.35 5.52
N ASP A 156 -20.96 -2.02 5.47
CA ASP A 156 -21.69 -1.16 6.41
C ASP A 156 -23.17 -1.49 6.52
N TRP A 157 -23.85 -1.75 5.40
CA TRP A 157 -25.26 -2.12 5.33
C TRP A 157 -25.63 -3.39 6.13
N LEU A 158 -24.66 -4.23 6.50
CA LEU A 158 -24.87 -5.38 7.37
C LEU A 158 -24.97 -5.01 8.85
N PHE A 159 -24.41 -3.87 9.24
CA PHE A 159 -24.19 -3.48 10.64
C PHE A 159 -24.84 -2.12 11.00
N LEU A 160 -25.29 -1.35 10.02
CA LEU A 160 -26.03 -0.10 10.24
C LEU A 160 -27.49 -0.38 10.64
N ASP A 161 -28.00 0.37 11.61
CA ASP A 161 -29.41 0.30 12.03
C ASP A 161 -30.38 0.63 10.88
N SER A 162 -29.99 1.58 10.02
CA SER A 162 -30.69 1.94 8.80
C SER A 162 -29.66 2.01 7.67
N PRO A 163 -29.59 1.00 6.79
CA PRO A 163 -28.66 1.03 5.66
C PRO A 163 -28.99 2.21 4.71
N PRO A 164 -27.98 2.76 4.03
CA PRO A 164 -28.19 3.86 3.09
C PRO A 164 -28.98 3.38 1.87
N ASP A 165 -30.05 4.11 1.53
CA ASP A 165 -30.75 3.95 0.26
C ASP A 165 -29.97 4.69 -0.84
N ASP A 166 -29.34 3.94 -1.74
CA ASP A 166 -28.71 4.51 -2.94
C ASP A 166 -29.63 4.33 -4.16
N GLU A 167 -30.40 5.37 -4.48
CA GLU A 167 -31.28 5.38 -5.65
C GLU A 167 -30.51 5.17 -6.97
N ALA A 168 -29.22 5.54 -7.03
CA ALA A 168 -28.40 5.36 -8.23
C ALA A 168 -28.00 3.91 -8.49
N SER A 169 -28.11 3.03 -7.49
CA SER A 169 -27.87 1.58 -7.65
C SER A 169 -28.95 0.87 -8.47
N TRP A 170 -30.09 1.53 -8.71
CA TRP A 170 -31.25 0.97 -9.44
C TRP A 170 -31.49 1.59 -10.82
N ALA A 171 -30.73 2.63 -11.20
CA ALA A 171 -30.84 3.37 -12.45
C ALA A 171 -29.86 2.87 -13.52
#